data_AF-A0A6G7Z0C4-F1
#
_entry.id   AF-A0A6G7Z0C4-F1
#
_cell.length_a   1.000
_cell.length_b   1.000
_cell.length_c   1.000
_cell.angle_alpha   90.00
_cell.angle_beta   90.00
_cell.angle_gamma   90.00
#
_symmetry.space_group_name_H-M   'P 1'
#
loop_
_entity.id
_entity.type
_entity.pdbx_description
1 polymer ?
#
loop_
_entity_poly.entity_id
_entity_poly.type
_entity_poly.pdbx_seq_one_letter_code
_entity_poly.pdbx_strand_id
1 'polypeptide(L)'
;MPTRDEIERIAAAMNAIRPAWAVRSLVTYLERNHATRPYRDLAVAGVIVALDERTQTPKLLEQHGVWWTACAPPGEVSGPPAPKCPKPGHTSYPAHNCGACRSEGLEATAPRDIRPGGVPMPDTVRAHIDNLRRSR
;
A
#
# COMPACT_ATOMS: atom_id res chain seq x y z
N MET A 1 -0.42 -1.34 21.87
CA MET A 1 -0.24 0.06 22.29
C MET A 1 0.66 0.09 23.50
N PRO A 2 1.86 0.68 23.42
CA PRO A 2 2.76 0.85 24.55
C PRO A 2 2.18 1.80 25.61
N THR A 3 2.53 1.53 26.86
CA THR A 3 2.36 2.43 28.00
C THR A 3 3.35 3.59 27.95
N ARG A 4 3.14 4.61 28.77
CA ARG A 4 4.05 5.76 28.85
C ARG A 4 5.47 5.36 29.28
N ASP A 5 5.58 4.55 30.34
CA ASP A 5 6.88 4.05 30.81
C ASP A 5 7.63 3.26 29.73
N GLU A 6 6.90 2.49 28.92
CA GLU A 6 7.46 1.77 27.78
C GLU A 6 7.99 2.72 26.70
N ILE A 7 7.27 3.80 26.39
CA ILE A 7 7.74 4.85 25.47
C ILE A 7 8.98 5.55 26.03
N GLU A 8 9.01 5.85 27.33
CA GLU A 8 10.17 6.47 27.99
C GLU A 8 11.41 5.58 27.92
N ARG A 9 11.25 4.26 28.11
CA ARG A 9 12.35 3.29 27.92
C ARG A 9 12.86 3.26 26.48
N ILE A 10 11.96 3.27 25.49
CA ILE A 10 12.36 3.33 24.07
C ILE A 10 13.11 4.62 23.77
N ALA A 11 12.58 5.76 24.24
CA ALA A 11 13.22 7.07 24.04
C ALA A 11 14.61 7.13 24.67
N ALA A 12 14.78 6.56 25.88
CA ALA A 12 16.08 6.45 26.52
C ALA A 12 17.06 5.58 25.72
N ALA A 13 16.61 4.44 25.20
CA ALA A 13 17.43 3.56 24.36
C ALA A 13 17.87 4.25 23.07
N MET A 14 16.96 4.94 22.39
CA MET A 14 17.27 5.72 21.18
C MET A 14 18.25 6.86 21.48
N ASN A 15 18.09 7.56 22.60
CA ASN A 15 19.01 8.62 23.02
C ASN A 15 20.41 8.09 23.34
N ALA A 16 20.52 6.90 23.94
CA ALA A 16 21.82 6.28 24.20
C ALA A 16 22.61 6.02 22.90
N ILE A 17 21.92 5.73 21.79
CA ILE A 17 22.52 5.56 20.46
C ILE A 17 22.74 6.91 19.76
N ARG A 18 21.78 7.85 19.92
CA ARG A 18 21.80 9.20 19.33
C ARG A 18 21.62 10.26 20.41
N PRO A 19 22.71 10.68 21.08
CA PRO A 19 22.63 11.65 22.19
C PRO A 19 22.03 13.00 21.78
N ALA A 20 22.14 13.37 20.50
CA ALA A 20 21.54 14.58 19.94
C ALA A 20 19.99 14.55 19.97
N TRP A 21 19.37 13.38 20.07
CA TRP A 21 17.92 13.24 20.13
C TRP A 21 17.46 13.27 21.59
N ALA A 22 17.07 14.45 22.07
CA ALA A 22 16.65 14.64 23.46
C ALA A 22 15.48 13.70 23.84
N VAL A 23 15.61 13.02 25.00
CA VAL A 23 14.63 12.03 25.48
C VAL A 23 13.21 12.59 25.55
N ARG A 24 13.00 13.79 26.11
CA ARG A 24 11.66 14.40 26.18
C ARG A 24 11.02 14.61 24.80
N SER A 25 11.83 15.02 23.82
CA SER A 25 11.37 15.21 22.44
C SER A 25 10.98 13.88 21.80
N LEU A 26 11.78 12.84 22.04
CA LEU A 26 11.48 11.47 21.59
C LEU A 26 10.20 10.94 22.20
N VAL A 27 10.00 11.07 23.52
CA VAL A 27 8.76 10.64 24.20
C VAL A 27 7.55 11.32 23.57
N THR A 28 7.59 12.64 23.43
CA THR A 28 6.48 13.42 22.84
C THR A 28 6.21 12.98 21.39
N TYR A 29 7.27 12.75 20.62
CA TYR A 29 7.16 12.30 19.23
C TYR A 29 6.56 10.90 19.11
N LEU A 30 7.02 9.95 19.93
CA LEU A 30 6.55 8.57 19.92
C LEU A 30 5.10 8.46 20.42
N GLU A 31 4.74 9.20 21.48
CA GLU A 31 3.35 9.28 21.98
C GLU A 31 2.40 9.81 20.89
N ARG A 32 2.80 10.86 20.17
CA ARG A 32 1.92 11.49 19.17
C ARG A 32 1.74 10.65 17.91
N ASN A 33 2.82 10.04 17.42
CA ASN A 33 2.82 9.44 16.08
C ASN A 33 2.71 7.92 16.09
N HIS A 34 3.10 7.26 17.19
CA HIS A 34 3.31 5.81 17.22
C HIS A 34 2.66 5.10 18.41
N ALA A 35 1.83 5.79 19.21
CA ALA A 35 1.15 5.19 20.36
C ALA A 35 0.24 4.00 19.98
N THR A 36 -0.30 3.96 18.76
CA THR A 36 -1.16 2.85 18.34
C THR A 36 -0.37 1.58 17.98
N ARG A 37 0.95 1.67 17.83
CA ARG A 37 1.80 0.53 17.43
C ARG A 37 1.95 -0.50 18.55
N PRO A 38 2.29 -1.75 18.22
CA PRO A 38 2.75 -2.72 19.22
C PRO A 38 4.06 -2.25 19.84
N TYR A 39 4.22 -2.43 21.15
CA TYR A 39 5.43 -2.04 21.88
C TYR A 39 6.69 -2.69 21.29
N ARG A 40 6.62 -4.00 21.03
CA ARG A 40 7.71 -4.80 20.44
C ARG A 40 8.20 -4.20 19.12
N ASP A 41 7.28 -3.95 18.19
CA ASP A 41 7.62 -3.43 16.86
C ASP A 41 8.20 -2.02 16.96
N LEU A 42 7.63 -1.18 17.83
CA LEU A 42 8.13 0.18 18.04
C LEU A 42 9.54 0.21 18.64
N ALA A 43 9.82 -0.66 19.61
CA ALA A 43 11.13 -0.76 20.23
C ALA A 43 12.21 -1.16 19.22
N VAL A 44 11.94 -2.21 18.43
CA VAL A 44 12.88 -2.70 17.41
C VAL A 44 13.06 -1.68 16.29
N ALA A 45 11.96 -1.12 15.77
CA ALA A 45 12.03 -0.09 14.74
C ALA A 45 12.82 1.14 15.21
N GLY A 46 12.58 1.59 16.44
CA GLY A 46 13.27 2.74 17.04
C GLY A 46 14.78 2.52 17.12
N VAL A 47 15.23 1.33 17.54
CA VAL A 47 16.66 0.98 17.59
C VAL A 47 17.25 0.89 16.19
N ILE A 48 16.59 0.24 15.23
CA ILE A 48 17.08 0.14 13.85
C ILE A 48 17.26 1.53 13.23
N VAL A 49 16.26 2.41 13.39
CA VAL A 49 16.34 3.79 12.89
C VAL A 49 17.42 4.59 13.61
N ALA A 50 17.61 4.39 14.91
CA ALA A 50 18.66 5.08 15.66
C ALA A 50 20.07 4.65 15.22
N LEU A 51 20.25 3.39 14.78
CA LEU A 51 21.53 2.88 14.29
C LEU A 51 21.90 3.41 12.90
N ASP A 52 20.94 3.83 12.08
CA ASP A 52 21.23 4.41 10.77
C ASP A 52 21.92 5.79 10.89
N GLU A 53 23.18 5.87 10.48
CA GLU A 53 24.01 7.09 10.54
C GLU A 53 23.58 8.17 9.56
N ARG A 54 22.87 7.78 8.49
CA ARG A 54 22.36 8.72 7.50
C ARG A 54 21.16 9.49 8.04
N THR A 55 20.50 8.92 9.05
CA THR A 55 19.29 9.48 9.63
C THR A 55 19.62 10.51 10.69
N GLN A 56 19.30 11.77 10.39
CA GLN A 56 19.52 12.90 11.30
C GLN A 56 18.39 13.06 12.33
N THR A 57 17.22 12.50 12.06
CA THR A 57 16.01 12.70 12.88
C THR A 57 15.18 11.43 12.99
N PRO A 58 14.42 11.23 14.09
CA PRO A 58 13.58 10.04 14.26
C PRO A 58 12.38 9.97 13.30
N LYS A 59 12.18 10.97 12.42
CA LYS A 59 11.09 11.03 11.44
C LYS A 59 11.11 9.90 10.41
N LEU A 60 12.23 9.21 10.25
CA LEU A 60 12.29 8.04 9.37
C LEU A 60 11.23 6.99 9.78
N LEU A 61 10.88 6.90 11.07
CA LEU A 61 9.81 6.03 11.57
C LEU A 61 8.44 6.32 10.95
N GLU A 62 8.16 7.53 10.48
CA GLU A 62 6.89 7.86 9.81
C GLU A 62 6.76 7.17 8.43
N GLN A 63 7.89 6.77 7.84
CA GLN A 63 7.91 6.11 6.54
C GLN A 63 7.64 4.60 6.69
N HIS A 64 7.08 4.01 5.63
CA HIS A 64 7.05 2.56 5.49
C HIS A 64 8.47 2.07 5.14
N GLY A 65 9.00 1.13 5.92
CA GLY A 65 10.36 0.63 5.73
C GLY A 65 10.61 -0.69 6.45
N VAL A 66 11.77 -1.28 6.16
CA VAL A 66 12.17 -2.61 6.64
C VAL A 66 12.25 -2.72 8.16
N TRP A 67 12.44 -1.59 8.86
CA TRP A 67 12.44 -1.54 10.32
C TRP A 67 11.07 -1.89 10.92
N TRP A 68 9.98 -1.73 10.17
CA TRP A 68 8.64 -2.15 10.60
C TRP A 68 8.36 -3.65 10.38
N THR A 69 9.15 -4.32 9.54
CA THR A 69 9.02 -5.77 9.29
C THR A 69 10.06 -6.58 10.04
N ALA A 70 10.96 -5.94 10.80
CA ALA A 70 12.05 -6.62 11.50
C ALA A 70 11.60 -7.60 12.59
N CYS A 71 10.39 -7.42 13.13
CA CYS A 71 9.79 -8.34 14.11
C CYS A 71 8.94 -9.45 13.47
N ALA A 72 8.75 -9.42 12.14
CA ALA A 72 7.97 -10.42 11.45
C ALA A 72 8.62 -11.80 11.61
N PRO A 73 7.85 -12.86 11.92
CA PRO A 73 8.39 -14.21 11.99
C PRO A 73 9.08 -14.58 10.67
N PRO A 74 10.22 -15.29 10.73
CA PRO A 74 10.89 -15.78 9.53
C PRO A 74 9.91 -16.67 8.74
N GLY A 75 9.57 -16.25 7.53
CA GLY A 75 8.57 -16.91 6.68
C GLY A 75 7.33 -16.07 6.39
N GLU A 76 7.14 -14.93 7.06
CA GLU A 76 6.16 -13.91 6.66
C GLU A 76 6.74 -12.97 5.58
N VAL A 77 7.49 -13.58 4.65
CA VAL A 77 7.57 -13.07 3.30
C VAL A 77 6.19 -13.29 2.72
N SER A 78 5.60 -12.29 2.05
CA SER A 78 4.40 -12.44 1.20
C SER A 78 4.26 -13.87 0.72
N GLY A 79 3.20 -14.56 1.16
CA GLY A 79 3.04 -16.01 1.02
C GLY A 79 3.32 -16.49 -0.42
N PRO A 80 3.53 -17.81 -0.63
CA PRO A 80 3.90 -18.34 -1.94
C PRO A 80 3.05 -17.68 -3.04
N PRO A 81 3.68 -17.21 -4.14
CA PRO A 81 2.98 -16.44 -5.15
C PRO A 81 1.69 -17.19 -5.51
N ALA A 82 0.57 -16.47 -5.47
CA ALA A 82 -0.74 -17.08 -5.66
C ALA A 82 -0.71 -18.01 -6.89
N PRO A 83 -1.27 -19.23 -6.79
CA PRO A 83 -1.19 -20.20 -7.88
C PRO A 83 -1.65 -19.55 -9.18
N LYS A 84 -0.93 -19.79 -10.27
CA LYS A 84 -1.29 -19.27 -11.59
C LYS A 84 -2.51 -20.01 -12.15
N CYS A 85 -3.27 -19.34 -13.01
CA CYS A 85 -4.39 -19.97 -13.68
C CYS A 85 -3.90 -21.20 -14.49
N PRO A 86 -4.51 -22.38 -14.34
CA PRO A 86 -4.06 -23.61 -15.01
C PRO A 86 -4.44 -23.66 -16.50
N LYS A 87 -5.28 -22.74 -16.99
CA LYS A 87 -5.67 -22.72 -18.40
C LYS A 87 -4.47 -22.33 -19.30
N PRO A 88 -4.24 -23.03 -20.42
CA PRO A 88 -3.26 -22.64 -21.42
C PRO A 88 -3.49 -21.17 -21.86
N GLY A 89 -2.43 -20.38 -21.92
CA GLY A 89 -2.51 -18.94 -22.25
C GLY A 89 -2.92 -18.01 -21.10
N HIS A 90 -3.27 -18.54 -19.91
CA HIS A 90 -3.69 -17.75 -18.75
C HIS A 90 -2.66 -17.74 -17.61
N THR A 91 -1.52 -18.41 -17.79
CA THR A 91 -0.50 -18.65 -16.76
C THR A 91 0.15 -17.37 -16.20
N SER A 92 -0.03 -16.23 -16.84
CA SER A 92 0.41 -14.92 -16.32
C SER A 92 -0.48 -14.41 -15.17
N TYR A 93 -1.74 -14.85 -15.10
CA TYR A 93 -2.74 -14.35 -14.15
C TYR A 93 -2.90 -15.25 -12.90
N PRO A 94 -3.29 -14.69 -11.75
CA PRO A 94 -3.58 -15.49 -10.55
C PRO A 94 -4.85 -16.34 -10.74
N ALA A 95 -4.84 -17.58 -10.26
CA ALA A 95 -5.94 -18.54 -10.40
C ALA A 95 -7.24 -18.06 -9.73
N HIS A 96 -7.14 -17.41 -8.57
CA HIS A 96 -8.29 -16.95 -7.80
C HIS A 96 -9.03 -15.75 -8.45
N ASN A 97 -8.41 -15.05 -9.40
CA ASN A 97 -9.00 -13.88 -10.06
C ASN A 97 -8.43 -13.66 -11.46
N CYS A 98 -8.43 -14.72 -12.27
CA CYS A 98 -7.80 -14.69 -13.59
C CYS A 98 -8.51 -13.69 -14.52
N GLY A 99 -7.78 -12.66 -14.96
CA GLY A 99 -8.30 -11.62 -15.86
C GLY A 99 -8.74 -12.21 -17.20
N ALA A 100 -7.95 -13.11 -17.78
CA ALA A 100 -8.28 -13.76 -19.05
C ALA A 100 -9.54 -14.64 -18.95
N CYS A 101 -9.73 -15.41 -17.86
CA CYS A 101 -10.97 -16.17 -17.65
C CYS A 101 -12.21 -15.27 -17.57
N ARG A 102 -12.08 -14.12 -16.89
CA ARG A 102 -13.19 -13.14 -16.79
C ARG A 102 -13.50 -12.54 -18.16
N SER A 103 -12.48 -12.13 -18.91
CA SER A 103 -12.67 -11.59 -20.27
C SER A 103 -13.31 -12.62 -21.20
N GLU A 104 -12.85 -13.87 -21.19
CA GLU A 104 -13.47 -14.96 -21.96
C GLU A 104 -14.94 -15.19 -21.60
N GLY A 105 -15.28 -15.14 -20.30
CA GLY A 105 -16.66 -15.27 -19.84
C GLY A 105 -17.54 -14.10 -20.29
N LEU A 106 -17.00 -12.87 -20.27
CA LEU A 106 -17.68 -11.68 -20.79
C LEU A 106 -17.89 -11.78 -22.31
N GLU A 107 -16.86 -12.17 -23.07
CA GLU A 107 -16.96 -12.39 -24.51
C GLU A 107 -17.96 -13.49 -24.87
N ALA A 108 -18.00 -14.59 -24.11
CA ALA A 108 -18.94 -15.68 -24.33
C ALA A 108 -20.41 -15.27 -24.06
N THR A 109 -20.62 -14.34 -23.14
CA THR A 109 -21.96 -13.84 -22.75
C THR A 109 -22.33 -12.53 -23.44
N ALA A 110 -21.39 -11.92 -24.17
CA ALA A 110 -21.62 -10.67 -24.86
C ALA A 110 -22.68 -10.86 -25.95
N PRO A 111 -23.69 -9.97 -26.03
CA PRO A 111 -24.62 -9.99 -27.14
C PRO A 111 -23.84 -9.74 -28.43
N ARG A 112 -23.80 -10.76 -29.30
CA ARG A 112 -23.21 -10.67 -30.63
C ARG A 112 -24.12 -9.86 -31.54
N ASP A 113 -24.19 -8.55 -31.35
CA ASP A 113 -24.81 -7.67 -32.33
C ASP A 113 -23.79 -7.46 -33.47
N ILE A 114 -23.74 -8.43 -34.39
CA ILE A 114 -22.86 -8.41 -35.58
C ILE A 114 -23.49 -7.52 -36.66
N ARG A 115 -23.96 -6.32 -36.30
CA ARG A 115 -24.38 -5.34 -37.30
C ARG A 115 -23.12 -4.60 -37.77
N PRO A 116 -22.80 -4.62 -39.08
CA PRO A 116 -21.80 -3.72 -39.62
C PRO A 116 -22.35 -2.30 -39.53
N GLY A 117 -21.90 -1.58 -38.51
CA GLY A 117 -22.41 -0.27 -38.12
C GLY A 117 -22.54 -0.23 -36.62
N GLY A 118 -21.52 0.34 -35.94
CA GLY A 118 -21.46 0.44 -34.49
C GLY A 118 -22.71 1.06 -33.86
N VAL A 119 -22.79 0.97 -32.53
CA VAL A 119 -23.93 1.45 -31.72
C VAL A 119 -24.44 2.79 -32.28
N PRO A 120 -25.71 2.88 -32.73
CA PRO A 120 -26.24 4.10 -33.30
C PRO A 120 -26.08 5.23 -32.28
N MET A 121 -25.46 6.34 -32.71
CA MET A 121 -25.27 7.51 -31.86
C MET A 121 -26.64 7.94 -31.31
N PRO A 122 -26.79 8.06 -29.98
CA PRO A 122 -28.05 8.51 -29.38
C PRO A 122 -28.45 9.89 -29.93
N ASP A 123 -29.75 10.10 -30.18
CA ASP A 123 -30.26 11.34 -30.79
C ASP A 123 -29.92 12.59 -29.97
N THR A 124 -29.78 12.44 -28.66
CA THR A 124 -29.34 13.51 -27.74
C THR A 124 -27.92 13.98 -28.03
N VAL A 125 -27.01 13.07 -28.37
CA VAL A 125 -25.62 13.37 -28.73
C VAL A 125 -25.56 14.01 -30.11
N ARG A 126 -26.39 13.54 -31.06
CA ARG A 126 -26.51 14.13 -32.40
C ARG A 126 -26.98 15.59 -32.34
N ALA A 127 -28.04 15.85 -31.57
CA ALA A 127 -28.59 17.20 -31.39
C ALA A 127 -27.57 18.17 -30.75
N HIS A 128 -26.75 17.69 -29.82
CA HIS A 128 -25.70 18.49 -29.19
C HIS A 128 -24.61 18.92 -30.19
N ILE A 129 -24.15 18.00 -31.04
CA ILE A 129 -23.15 18.29 -32.08
C ILE A 129 -23.69 19.31 -33.09
N ASP A 130 -24.96 19.18 -33.50
CA ASP A 130 -25.59 20.11 -34.44
C ASP A 130 -25.77 21.51 -33.86
N ASN A 131 -25.97 21.62 -32.54
CA ASN A 131 -26.00 22.92 -31.86
C ASN A 131 -24.61 23.56 -31.83
N LEU A 132 -23.55 22.80 -31.52
CA LEU A 132 -22.17 23.30 -31.52
C LEU A 132 -21.71 23.79 -32.91
N ARG A 133 -22.20 23.17 -33.99
CA ARG A 133 -21.90 23.59 -35.37
C ARG A 133 -22.60 24.88 -35.78
N ARG A 134 -23.77 25.20 -35.20
CA ARG A 134 -24.52 26.43 -35.46
C ARG A 134 -24.04 27.63 -34.64
N SER A 135 -23.23 27.39 -33.61
CA SER A 135 -22.66 28.42 -32.74
C SER A 135 -21.26 28.90 -33.18
N ARG A 136 -20.79 28.50 -34.38
CA ARG A 136 -19.61 29.03 -35.05
C ARG A 136 -20.02 29.84 -36.27
#